data_AF-D0N053-F1
#
_entry.id   AF-D0N053-F1
#
_cell.length_a   1.000
_cell.length_b   1.000
_cell.length_c   1.000
_cell.angle_alpha   90.00
_cell.angle_beta   90.00
_cell.angle_gamma   90.00
#
_symmetry.space_group_name_H-M   'P 1'
#
loop_
_entity.id
_entity.type
_entity.pdbx_description
1 polymer ?
#
loop_
_entity_poly.entity_id
_entity_poly.type
_entity_poly.pdbx_seq_one_letter_code
_entity_poly.pdbx_strand_id
1 'polypeptide(L)'
;MHLDNECFHSSIACRSDSLEPKLVVKLVNVKPSTRMGEPTQFVLQCSLAETDLEWFVERRYSEFRELLKILHAFFLHRGGGARSQCFGCAWFAQTLRNYWLPRRHLLCSRSTNVINQRRAELHQLVLILASHTFSAVPKCISCAKTIFPIIRDFFLRVS
;
A
#
# COMPACT_ATOMS: atom_id res chain seq x y z
N MET A 1 9.61 -13.01 28.34
CA MET A 1 9.05 -11.70 27.95
C MET A 1 8.48 -11.86 26.55
N HIS A 2 7.17 -12.06 26.44
CA HIS A 2 6.49 -12.14 25.15
C HIS A 2 6.44 -10.74 24.55
N LEU A 3 7.00 -10.59 23.35
CA LEU A 3 6.83 -9.39 22.55
C LEU A 3 5.40 -9.44 22.02
N ASP A 4 4.56 -8.59 22.58
CA ASP A 4 3.19 -8.41 22.14
C ASP A 4 3.15 -8.12 20.64
N ASN A 5 2.32 -8.89 19.98
CA ASN A 5 2.03 -8.86 18.56
C ASN A 5 1.19 -7.61 18.29
N GLU A 6 1.82 -6.43 18.34
CA GLU A 6 1.17 -5.15 17.99
C GLU A 6 0.86 -5.16 16.48
N CYS A 7 -0.28 -5.76 16.18
CA CYS A 7 -0.93 -5.67 14.90
C CYS A 7 -1.40 -4.22 14.77
N PHE A 8 -0.63 -3.39 14.07
CA PHE A 8 -0.99 -2.01 13.75
C PHE A 8 -2.21 -2.01 12.81
N HIS A 9 -3.40 -2.14 13.42
CA HIS A 9 -4.66 -1.99 12.71
C HIS A 9 -4.91 -0.50 12.49
N SER A 10 -5.08 -0.09 11.23
CA SER A 10 -5.68 1.21 10.95
C SER A 10 -7.16 1.16 11.37
N SER A 11 -7.47 1.87 12.46
CA SER A 11 -8.82 2.12 12.93
C SER A 11 -9.34 3.41 12.30
N ILE A 12 -9.62 3.38 11.00
CA ILE A 12 -10.54 4.36 10.44
C ILE A 12 -11.94 3.87 10.84
N ALA A 13 -12.57 4.58 11.78
CA ALA A 13 -13.94 4.32 12.22
C ALA A 13 -14.91 4.57 11.06
N CYS A 14 -15.10 3.56 10.21
CA CYS A 14 -16.33 3.38 9.47
C CYS A 14 -17.22 2.49 10.34
N ARG A 15 -18.50 2.84 10.44
CA ARG A 15 -19.53 2.12 11.23
C ARG A 15 -19.27 0.62 11.29
N SER A 16 -19.39 0.06 12.49
CA SER A 16 -19.25 -1.37 12.84
C SER A 16 -20.09 -2.33 12.00
N ASP A 17 -21.02 -1.82 11.20
CA ASP A 17 -22.05 -2.60 10.51
C ASP A 17 -21.76 -2.74 9.00
N SER A 18 -20.53 -2.40 8.58
CA SER A 18 -20.11 -2.60 7.19
C SER A 18 -19.86 -4.08 6.92
N LEU A 19 -20.88 -4.77 6.41
CA LEU A 19 -20.85 -6.18 5.94
C LEU A 19 -19.85 -6.45 4.78
N GLU A 20 -19.03 -5.46 4.38
CA GLU A 20 -18.00 -5.65 3.36
C GLU A 20 -16.69 -6.13 4.02
N PRO A 21 -16.12 -7.26 3.57
CA PRO A 21 -14.92 -7.82 4.18
C PRO A 21 -13.74 -6.85 4.08
N LYS A 22 -13.17 -6.49 5.23
CA LYS A 22 -12.02 -5.60 5.34
C LYS A 22 -10.75 -6.33 4.88
N LEU A 23 -10.02 -5.77 3.93
CA LEU A 23 -8.70 -6.30 3.57
C LEU A 23 -7.70 -6.01 4.70
N VAL A 24 -7.09 -7.06 5.23
CA VAL A 24 -5.95 -7.00 6.14
C VAL A 24 -4.69 -7.31 5.33
N VAL A 25 -3.68 -6.45 5.43
CA VAL A 25 -2.41 -6.63 4.71
C VAL A 25 -1.25 -6.58 5.69
N LYS A 26 -0.30 -7.50 5.54
CA LYS A 26 0.93 -7.55 6.32
C LYS A 26 2.13 -7.79 5.39
N LEU A 27 3.24 -7.10 5.65
CA LEU A 27 4.50 -7.37 4.96
C LEU A 27 5.27 -8.43 5.77
N VAL A 28 5.05 -9.69 5.41
CA VAL A 28 5.45 -10.85 6.21
C VAL A 28 6.89 -11.27 5.97
N ASN A 29 7.38 -11.11 4.74
CA ASN A 29 8.70 -11.60 4.39
C ASN A 29 9.36 -10.72 3.34
N VAL A 30 10.68 -10.84 3.26
CA VAL A 30 11.48 -10.30 2.17
C VAL A 30 12.28 -11.46 1.61
N LYS A 31 12.20 -11.68 0.29
CA LYS A 31 13.05 -12.63 -0.43
C LYS A 31 14.22 -11.85 -1.03
N PRO A 32 15.40 -11.81 -0.38
CA PRO A 32 16.56 -11.13 -0.93
C PRO A 32 16.99 -11.88 -2.18
N SER A 33 17.30 -11.15 -3.25
CA SER A 33 17.85 -11.79 -4.43
C SER A 33 19.29 -12.25 -4.17
N THR A 34 19.56 -13.51 -4.49
CA THR A 34 20.90 -14.12 -4.41
C THR A 34 21.68 -14.01 -5.72
N ARG A 35 21.01 -13.71 -6.86
CA ARG A 35 21.61 -13.62 -8.20
C ARG A 35 21.82 -12.19 -8.67
N MET A 36 22.87 -11.95 -9.44
CA MET A 36 23.04 -10.69 -10.18
C MET A 36 21.89 -10.52 -11.18
N GLY A 37 21.23 -9.35 -11.18
CA GLY A 37 20.10 -9.04 -12.06
C GLY A 37 18.70 -9.26 -11.46
N GLU A 38 18.58 -10.14 -10.47
CA GLU A 38 17.31 -10.35 -9.78
C GLU A 38 17.08 -9.28 -8.67
N PRO A 39 15.86 -8.73 -8.56
CA PRO A 39 15.49 -7.77 -7.54
C PRO A 39 14.95 -8.44 -6.27
N THR A 40 15.21 -7.84 -5.11
CA THR A 40 14.59 -8.23 -3.83
C THR A 40 13.06 -8.10 -3.91
N GLN A 41 12.36 -9.16 -3.51
CA GLN A 41 10.90 -9.21 -3.45
C GLN A 41 10.41 -9.01 -2.02
N PHE A 42 9.37 -8.20 -1.85
CA PHE A 42 8.65 -8.01 -0.59
C PHE A 42 7.35 -8.78 -0.68
N VAL A 43 7.12 -9.66 0.29
CA VAL A 43 5.96 -10.55 0.33
C VAL A 43 4.88 -9.91 1.19
N LEU A 44 3.75 -9.60 0.55
CA LEU A 44 2.53 -9.13 1.19
C LEU A 44 1.63 -10.34 1.43
N GLN A 45 1.29 -10.59 2.69
CA GLN A 45 0.18 -11.46 3.08
C GLN A 45 -1.08 -10.62 3.09
N CYS A 46 -2.08 -11.05 2.35
CA CYS A 46 -3.38 -10.39 2.24
C CYS A 46 -4.45 -11.36 2.71
N SER A 47 -5.38 -10.89 3.54
CA SER A 47 -6.52 -11.70 3.99
C SER A 47 -7.78 -10.85 4.08
N LEU A 48 -8.94 -11.47 3.88
CA LEU A 48 -10.22 -10.84 4.12
C LEU A 48 -10.66 -11.11 5.56
N ALA A 49 -10.89 -10.05 6.32
CA ALA A 49 -11.37 -10.16 7.71
C ALA A 49 -12.67 -10.96 7.76
N GLU A 50 -12.84 -11.76 8.82
CA GLU A 50 -14.03 -12.60 9.05
C GLU A 50 -14.23 -13.70 7.97
N THR A 51 -13.16 -14.06 7.25
CA THR A 51 -13.14 -15.17 6.30
C THR A 51 -11.83 -15.95 6.41
N ASP A 52 -11.79 -17.16 5.85
CA ASP A 52 -10.57 -17.96 5.71
C ASP A 52 -9.80 -17.65 4.41
N LEU A 53 -10.15 -16.58 3.70
CA LEU A 53 -9.52 -16.22 2.43
C LEU A 53 -8.21 -15.47 2.69
N GLU A 54 -7.11 -16.12 2.32
CA GLU A 54 -5.74 -15.59 2.43
C GLU A 54 -4.96 -15.85 1.13
N TRP A 55 -4.13 -14.89 0.73
CA TRP A 55 -3.21 -15.06 -0.38
C TRP A 55 -1.94 -14.23 -0.19
N PHE A 56 -0.94 -14.52 -1.02
CA PHE A 56 0.35 -13.84 -0.99
C PHE A 56 0.59 -13.11 -2.31
N VAL A 57 1.18 -11.92 -2.21
CA VAL A 57 1.59 -11.11 -3.37
C VAL A 57 3.03 -10.70 -3.20
N GLU A 58 3.82 -10.92 -4.25
CA GLU A 58 5.22 -10.49 -4.30
C GLU A 58 5.34 -9.18 -5.06
N ARG A 59 6.12 -8.25 -4.50
CA ARG A 59 6.36 -6.95 -5.12
C ARG A 59 7.80 -6.51 -4.92
N ARG A 60 8.37 -5.93 -5.97
CA ARG A 60 9.68 -5.30 -5.92
C ARG A 60 9.55 -3.88 -5.41
N TYR A 61 10.60 -3.37 -4.77
CA TYR A 61 10.65 -1.98 -4.31
C TYR A 61 10.31 -0.95 -5.41
N SER A 62 10.69 -1.22 -6.66
CA SER A 62 10.36 -0.37 -7.81
C SER A 62 8.86 -0.28 -8.09
N GLU A 63 8.09 -1.34 -7.85
CA GLU A 63 6.65 -1.38 -8.10
C GLU A 63 5.89 -0.50 -7.10
N PHE A 64 6.30 -0.51 -5.82
CA PHE A 64 5.78 0.43 -4.83
C PHE A 64 6.07 1.88 -5.21
N ARG A 65 7.28 2.16 -5.70
CA ARG A 65 7.67 3.49 -6.16
C ARG A 65 6.84 3.95 -7.36
N GLU A 66 6.60 3.07 -8.32
CA GLU A 66 5.79 3.38 -9.48
C GLU A 66 4.33 3.63 -9.09
N LEU A 67 3.76 2.80 -8.20
CA LEU A 67 2.42 3.03 -7.66
C LEU A 67 2.31 4.39 -6.98
N LEU A 68 3.27 4.74 -6.11
CA LEU A 68 3.28 6.03 -5.41
C LEU A 68 3.39 7.20 -6.39
N LYS A 69 4.21 7.07 -7.44
CA LYS A 69 4.33 8.07 -8.51
C LYS A 69 3.01 8.24 -9.29
N ILE A 70 2.33 7.15 -9.64
CA ILE A 70 1.02 7.17 -10.29
C ILE A 70 -0.01 7.88 -9.39
N LEU A 71 -0.01 7.58 -8.09
CA LEU A 71 -0.90 8.22 -7.12
C LEU A 71 -0.65 9.72 -7.00
N HIS A 72 0.61 10.13 -6.82
CA HIS A 72 0.99 11.54 -6.76
C HIS A 72 0.61 12.27 -8.05
N ALA A 73 0.89 11.69 -9.22
CA ALA A 73 0.47 12.27 -10.49
C ALA A 73 -1.05 12.42 -10.56
N PHE A 74 -1.81 11.37 -10.24
CA PHE A 74 -3.28 11.42 -10.26
C PHE A 74 -3.83 12.53 -9.35
N PHE A 75 -3.35 12.62 -8.10
CA PHE A 75 -3.82 13.63 -7.16
C PHE A 75 -3.33 15.04 -7.48
N LEU A 76 -2.13 15.19 -8.06
CA LEU A 76 -1.63 16.49 -8.52
C LEU A 76 -2.51 17.07 -9.64
N HIS A 77 -2.83 16.26 -10.66
CA HIS A 77 -3.68 16.69 -11.78
C HIS A 77 -5.12 17.01 -11.32
N ARG A 78 -5.60 16.34 -10.26
CA ARG A 78 -6.94 16.56 -9.69
C ARG A 78 -7.01 17.71 -8.70
N GLY A 79 -5.93 18.02 -7.99
CA GLY A 79 -5.89 19.06 -6.96
C GLY A 79 -5.44 20.43 -7.47
N GLY A 80 -4.97 20.51 -8.72
CA GLY A 80 -4.22 21.65 -9.23
C GLY A 80 -4.93 22.63 -10.18
N GLY A 81 -6.23 22.47 -10.53
CA GLY A 81 -6.86 23.55 -11.32
C GLY A 81 -8.10 23.30 -12.18
N ALA A 82 -8.92 22.27 -11.97
CA ALA A 82 -10.19 22.19 -12.73
C ALA A 82 -11.38 21.47 -12.05
N ARG A 83 -11.15 20.61 -11.04
CA ARG A 83 -12.23 19.92 -10.32
C ARG A 83 -11.87 19.77 -8.85
N SER A 84 -12.79 20.07 -7.95
CA SER A 84 -12.61 19.81 -6.52
C SER A 84 -12.40 18.30 -6.28
N GLN A 85 -11.32 17.94 -5.57
CA GLN A 85 -11.15 16.57 -5.07
C GLN A 85 -12.30 16.26 -4.09
N CYS A 86 -12.82 15.03 -4.09
CA CYS A 86 -13.76 14.64 -3.04
C CYS A 86 -13.04 14.52 -1.70
N PHE A 87 -13.75 14.70 -0.60
CA PHE A 87 -13.18 14.70 0.76
C PHE A 87 -12.26 13.49 1.01
N GLY A 88 -12.70 12.28 0.67
CA GLY A 88 -11.90 11.06 0.85
C GLY A 88 -10.61 11.05 0.01
N CYS A 89 -10.65 11.52 -1.25
CA CYS A 89 -9.47 11.61 -2.10
C CYS A 89 -8.54 12.77 -1.69
N ALA A 90 -9.07 13.86 -1.13
CA ALA A 90 -8.29 14.97 -0.60
C ALA A 90 -7.51 14.57 0.67
N TRP A 91 -8.20 13.90 1.61
CA TRP A 91 -7.55 13.36 2.81
C TRP A 91 -6.47 12.34 2.44
N PHE A 92 -6.78 11.41 1.53
CA PHE A 92 -5.80 10.43 1.06
C PHE A 92 -4.60 11.06 0.36
N ALA A 93 -4.83 12.05 -0.52
CA ALA A 93 -3.77 12.78 -1.18
C ALA A 93 -2.86 13.47 -0.14
N GLN A 94 -3.44 14.08 0.90
CA GLN A 94 -2.68 14.71 1.97
C GLN A 94 -1.84 13.69 2.74
N THR A 95 -2.42 12.54 3.11
CA THR A 95 -1.68 11.45 3.78
C THR A 95 -0.50 10.97 2.93
N LEU A 96 -0.70 10.83 1.61
CA LEU A 96 0.34 10.36 0.69
C LEU A 96 1.45 11.38 0.41
N ARG A 97 1.23 12.68 0.64
CA ARG A 97 2.28 13.71 0.43
C ARG A 97 3.51 13.49 1.31
N ASN A 98 3.30 12.93 2.50
CA ASN A 98 4.37 12.68 3.45
C ASN A 98 5.16 11.40 3.15
N TYR A 99 4.67 10.56 2.23
CA TYR A 99 5.38 9.36 1.79
C TYR A 99 6.30 9.71 0.64
N TRP A 100 7.60 9.54 0.87
CA TRP A 100 8.61 9.60 -0.16
C TRP A 100 9.49 8.37 -0.07
N LEU A 101 9.46 7.55 -1.13
CA LEU A 101 10.31 6.36 -1.22
C LEU A 101 11.64 6.73 -1.91
N PRO A 102 12.78 6.70 -1.20
CA PRO A 102 14.07 7.10 -1.75
C PRO A 102 14.42 6.32 -3.02
N ARG A 103 15.15 6.99 -3.92
CA ARG A 103 15.69 6.34 -5.13
C ARG A 103 16.59 5.18 -4.74
N ARG A 104 16.64 4.14 -5.59
CA ARG A 104 17.44 2.94 -5.33
C ARG A 104 18.91 3.33 -5.16
N HIS A 105 19.47 3.08 -3.98
CA HIS A 105 20.93 3.09 -3.81
C HIS A 105 21.53 1.95 -4.65
N LEU A 106 22.17 2.28 -5.78
CA LEU A 106 22.65 1.29 -6.73
C LEU A 106 23.63 0.29 -6.09
N LEU A 107 24.46 0.77 -5.16
CA LEU A 107 25.51 -0.02 -4.50
C LEU A 107 25.03 -0.70 -3.19
N CYS A 108 24.13 -0.06 -2.44
CA CYS A 108 23.72 -0.56 -1.11
C CYS A 108 22.32 -1.20 -1.09
N SER A 109 21.65 -1.33 -2.25
CA SER A 109 20.25 -1.81 -2.32
C SER A 109 20.00 -3.20 -1.75
N ARG A 110 21.06 -4.00 -1.58
CA ARG A 110 21.04 -5.37 -1.05
C ARG A 110 21.52 -5.48 0.39
N SER A 111 22.00 -4.39 0.99
CA SER A 111 22.41 -4.41 2.39
C SER A 111 21.21 -4.68 3.29
N THR A 112 21.41 -5.49 4.33
CA THR A 112 20.36 -5.85 5.29
C THR A 112 19.71 -4.62 5.92
N ASN A 113 20.51 -3.59 6.24
CA ASN A 113 20.02 -2.32 6.78
C ASN A 113 19.06 -1.62 5.81
N VAL A 114 19.41 -1.52 4.53
CA VAL A 114 18.53 -0.91 3.51
C VAL A 114 17.27 -1.75 3.29
N ILE A 115 17.37 -3.07 3.33
CA ILE A 115 16.22 -3.96 3.19
C ILE A 115 15.25 -3.80 4.37
N ASN A 116 15.75 -3.77 5.61
CA ASN A 116 14.93 -3.62 6.81
C ASN A 116 14.28 -2.23 6.88
N GLN A 117 15.02 -1.17 6.53
CA GLN A 117 14.46 0.18 6.45
C GLN A 117 13.31 0.23 5.44
N ARG A 118 13.52 -0.29 4.24
CA ARG A 118 12.47 -0.38 3.21
C ARG A 118 11.29 -1.21 3.70
N ARG A 119 11.54 -2.31 4.41
CA ARG A 119 10.47 -3.16 4.96
C ARG A 119 9.53 -2.33 5.85
N ALA A 120 10.08 -1.55 6.77
CA ALA A 120 9.28 -0.72 7.68
C ALA A 120 8.48 0.37 6.93
N GLU A 121 9.13 1.09 6.01
CA GLU A 121 8.49 2.13 5.20
C GLU A 121 7.38 1.58 4.30
N LEU A 122 7.65 0.46 3.61
CA LEU A 122 6.69 -0.20 2.74
C LEU A 122 5.53 -0.77 3.53
N HIS A 123 5.76 -1.30 4.74
CA HIS A 123 4.70 -1.80 5.60
C HIS A 123 3.68 -0.70 5.94
N GLN A 124 4.16 0.47 6.38
CA GLN A 124 3.28 1.61 6.66
C GLN A 124 2.52 2.07 5.41
N LEU A 125 3.20 2.11 4.26
CA LEU A 125 2.57 2.48 3.00
C LEU A 125 1.43 1.52 2.64
N VAL A 126 1.64 0.20 2.69
CA VAL A 126 0.59 -0.76 2.31
C VAL A 126 -0.60 -0.73 3.24
N LEU A 127 -0.40 -0.47 4.53
CA LEU A 127 -1.49 -0.32 5.49
C LEU A 127 -2.40 0.86 5.13
N ILE A 128 -1.82 1.99 4.75
CA ILE A 128 -2.57 3.17 4.30
C ILE A 128 -3.26 2.90 2.97
N LEU A 129 -2.55 2.33 1.99
CA LEU A 129 -3.15 2.01 0.70
C LEU A 129 -4.36 1.08 0.86
N ALA A 130 -4.24 0.04 1.69
CA ALA A 130 -5.31 -0.90 1.97
C ALA A 130 -6.46 -0.23 2.73
N SER A 131 -6.16 0.52 3.80
CA SER A 131 -7.19 1.15 4.64
C SER A 131 -8.08 2.10 3.84
N HIS A 132 -7.49 2.90 2.95
CA HIS A 132 -8.25 3.82 2.11
C HIS A 132 -9.01 3.09 1.01
N THR A 133 -8.37 2.13 0.34
CA THR A 133 -8.93 1.46 -0.84
C THR A 133 -10.09 0.53 -0.49
N PHE A 134 -9.99 -0.17 0.64
CA PHE A 134 -10.98 -1.15 1.10
C PHE A 134 -11.81 -0.63 2.28
N SER A 135 -11.80 0.69 2.53
CA SER A 135 -12.77 1.30 3.45
C SER A 135 -14.16 1.42 2.82
N ALA A 136 -15.16 1.40 3.69
CA ALA A 136 -16.55 1.76 3.39
C ALA A 136 -16.75 3.26 3.14
N VAL A 137 -15.71 4.09 3.26
CA VAL A 137 -15.80 5.53 2.96
C VAL A 137 -16.18 5.71 1.49
N PRO A 138 -17.27 6.44 1.18
CA PRO A 138 -17.68 6.67 -0.20
C PRO A 138 -16.59 7.33 -1.03
N LYS A 139 -16.24 6.68 -2.14
CA LYS A 139 -15.28 7.19 -3.13
C LYS A 139 -16.08 7.87 -4.24
N CYS A 140 -15.63 9.01 -4.74
CA CYS A 140 -16.32 9.61 -5.88
C CYS A 140 -16.22 8.68 -7.10
N ILE A 141 -17.24 8.68 -7.96
CA ILE A 141 -17.33 7.81 -9.16
C ILE A 141 -16.03 7.85 -9.95
N SER A 142 -15.44 9.05 -10.06
CA SER A 142 -14.21 9.21 -10.82
C SER A 142 -12.99 8.56 -10.16
N CYS A 143 -12.73 8.77 -8.87
CA CYS A 143 -11.62 8.08 -8.18
C CYS A 143 -11.87 6.55 -8.18
N ALA A 144 -13.10 6.13 -7.92
CA ALA A 144 -13.51 4.71 -7.84
C ALA A 144 -13.27 3.94 -9.15
N LYS A 145 -13.46 4.60 -10.30
CA LYS A 145 -13.26 4.01 -11.63
C LYS A 145 -11.84 4.15 -12.20
N THR A 146 -10.96 4.94 -11.59
CA THR A 146 -9.64 5.27 -12.17
C THR A 146 -8.48 4.79 -11.30
N ILE A 147 -8.29 5.39 -10.12
CA ILE A 147 -7.09 5.15 -9.30
C ILE A 147 -7.24 3.95 -8.36
N PHE A 148 -8.43 3.73 -7.79
CA PHE A 148 -8.66 2.62 -6.87
C PHE A 148 -8.62 1.22 -7.51
N PRO A 149 -9.01 1.00 -8.79
CA PRO A 149 -8.72 -0.26 -9.47
C PRO A 149 -7.22 -0.58 -9.51
N ILE A 150 -6.37 0.42 -9.78
CA ILE A 150 -4.91 0.25 -9.83
C ILE A 150 -4.36 -0.18 -8.47
N ILE A 151 -4.82 0.46 -7.39
CA ILE A 151 -4.42 0.08 -6.02
C ILE A 151 -4.94 -1.32 -5.68
N ARG A 152 -6.17 -1.69 -6.05
CA ARG A 152 -6.72 -3.03 -5.82
C ARG A 152 -5.90 -4.10 -6.53
N ASP A 153 -5.59 -3.89 -7.80
CA ASP A 153 -4.78 -4.81 -8.60
C ASP A 153 -3.38 -5.03 -7.99
N PHE A 154 -2.82 -4.00 -7.34
CA PHE A 154 -1.56 -4.12 -6.63
C PHE A 154 -1.60 -5.18 -5.51
N PHE A 155 -2.76 -5.38 -4.86
CA PHE A 155 -2.96 -6.38 -3.80
C PHE A 155 -3.52 -7.72 -4.30
N LEU A 156 -3.95 -7.83 -5.56
CA LEU A 156 -4.61 -9.03 -6.07
C LEU A 156 -3.79 -9.79 -7.12
N ARG A 157 -2.98 -9.11 -7.93
CA ARG A 157 -2.25 -9.77 -9.02
C ARG A 157 -0.97 -10.44 -8.53
N VAL A 158 -0.78 -11.71 -8.83
CA VAL A 158 0.53 -12.36 -8.65
C VAL A 158 1.45 -11.91 -9.79
N SER A 159 2.64 -11.40 -9.46
CA SER A 159 3.65 -10.93 -10.44
C SER A 159 4.52 -12.05 -10.97
#